data_AF-A0A9E8MYA7-F1
#
_entry.id   AF-A0A9E8MYA7-F1
#
_cell.length_a   1.000
_cell.length_b   1.000
_cell.length_c   1.000
_cell.angle_alpha   90.00
_cell.angle_beta   90.00
_cell.angle_gamma   90.00
#
_symmetry.space_group_name_H-M   'P 1'
#
loop_
_entity.id
_entity.type
_entity.pdbx_description
1 polymer ?
#
loop_
_entity_poly.entity_id
_entity_poly.type
_entity_poly.pdbx_seq_one_letter_code
_entity_poly.pdbx_strand_id
1 'polypeptide(L)' 'MLLFSNLAQITNVTTVHPIEKELTEGGRFQLEHFFKKSVKLASSKTKRDQHWRALEEVELWVLTHK' A
#
# COMPACT_ATOMS: atom_id res chain seq x y z
N MET A 1 -10.79 5.56 -6.52
CA MET A 1 -9.33 5.38 -6.63
C MET A 1 -8.69 5.73 -5.30
N LEU A 2 -7.83 4.86 -4.78
CA LEU A 2 -7.13 5.00 -3.50
C LEU A 2 -5.64 4.75 -3.69
N LEU A 3 -4.80 5.51 -2.99
CA LEU A 3 -3.35 5.29 -2.95
C LEU A 3 -2.96 4.86 -1.54
N PHE A 4 -2.22 3.77 -1.42
CA PHE A 4 -1.71 3.22 -0.18
C PHE A 4 -0.20 3.02 -0.25
N SER A 5 0.45 2.94 0.89
CA SER A 5 1.81 2.46 1.02
C SER A 5 1.85 1.22 1.89
N ASN A 6 2.69 0.26 1.52
CA ASN A 6 2.97 -0.99 2.24
C ASN A 6 3.62 -0.74 3.63
N LEU A 7 3.84 0.52 4.03
CA LEU A 7 4.50 0.87 5.30
C LEU A 7 3.89 0.15 6.52
N ALA A 8 2.57 0.00 6.57
CA ALA A 8 1.89 -0.64 7.69
C ALA A 8 2.16 -2.16 7.78
N GLN A 9 2.41 -2.82 6.64
CA GLN A 9 2.86 -4.22 6.59
C GLN A 9 4.35 -4.32 6.93
N ILE A 10 5.20 -3.43 6.41
CA ILE A 10 6.65 -3.41 6.72
C ILE A 10 6.91 -3.20 8.22
N THR A 11 6.10 -2.36 8.86
CA THR A 11 6.19 -2.07 10.28
C THR A 11 5.47 -3.09 11.17
N ASN A 12 4.90 -4.17 10.58
CA ASN A 12 4.10 -5.19 11.26
C ASN A 12 2.95 -4.60 12.12
N VAL A 13 2.47 -3.40 11.79
CA VAL A 13 1.37 -2.74 12.50
C VAL A 13 0.03 -3.38 12.14
N THR A 14 -0.09 -3.88 10.92
CA THR A 14 -1.30 -4.54 10.41
C THR A 14 -0.95 -5.83 9.70
N THR A 15 -1.56 -6.93 10.13
CA THR A 15 -1.44 -8.25 9.48
C THR A 15 -2.35 -8.40 8.27
N VAL A 16 -3.42 -7.59 8.18
CA VAL A 16 -4.42 -7.64 7.09
C VAL A 16 -4.55 -6.26 6.47
N HIS A 17 -4.57 -6.19 5.13
CA HIS A 17 -4.76 -4.93 4.43
C HIS A 17 -6.21 -4.44 4.58
N PRO A 18 -6.46 -3.19 5.02
CA PRO A 18 -7.81 -2.71 5.28
C PRO A 18 -8.71 -2.72 4.03
N ILE A 19 -8.12 -2.54 2.83
CA ILE A 19 -8.87 -2.62 1.58
C ILE A 19 -9.32 -4.06 1.28
N GLU A 20 -8.47 -5.05 1.49
CA GLU A 20 -8.84 -6.46 1.28
C GLU A 20 -9.96 -6.89 2.24
N LYS A 21 -9.88 -6.41 3.50
CA LYS A 21 -10.95 -6.61 4.48
C LYS A 21 -12.27 -6.01 4.01
N GLU A 22 -12.26 -4.78 3.48
CA GLU A 22 -13.46 -4.13 2.94
C GLU A 22 -14.04 -4.86 1.72
N LEU A 23 -13.18 -5.36 0.83
CA LEU A 23 -13.61 -6.13 -0.35
C LEU A 23 -14.23 -7.48 0.04
N THR A 24 -13.74 -8.10 1.12
CA THR A 24 -14.20 -9.43 1.59
C THR A 24 -15.44 -9.34 2.48
N GLU A 25 -15.45 -8.42 3.45
CA GLU A 25 -16.51 -8.30 4.46
C GLU A 25 -17.52 -7.20 4.15
N GLY A 26 -17.07 -6.07 3.59
CA GLY A 26 -17.90 -4.90 3.38
C GLY A 26 -18.78 -4.99 2.14
N GLY A 27 -18.27 -5.58 1.04
CA GLY A 27 -19.03 -5.84 -0.18
C GLY A 27 -19.57 -4.58 -0.91
N ARG A 28 -19.21 -3.38 -0.43
CA ARG A 28 -19.62 -2.07 -0.98
C ARG A 28 -18.87 -1.72 -2.26
N PHE A 29 -17.63 -2.18 -2.35
CA PHE A 29 -16.72 -1.90 -3.44
C PHE A 29 -16.22 -3.20 -4.05
N GLN A 30 -15.89 -3.13 -5.34
CA GLN A 30 -15.22 -4.20 -6.06
C GLN A 30 -13.87 -3.70 -6.61
N LEU A 31 -12.87 -4.58 -6.62
CA LEU A 31 -11.55 -4.27 -7.15
C LEU A 31 -11.60 -4.28 -8.67
N GLU A 32 -11.37 -3.14 -9.29
CA GLU A 32 -11.30 -3.01 -10.75
C GLU A 32 -9.84 -3.18 -11.22
N HIS A 33 -8.92 -2.42 -10.63
CA HIS A 33 -7.50 -2.53 -10.90
C HIS A 33 -6.67 -2.37 -9.64
N PHE A 34 -5.59 -3.17 -9.54
CA PHE A 34 -4.58 -3.05 -8.51
C PHE A 34 -3.22 -2.89 -9.18
N PHE A 35 -2.56 -1.77 -8.89
CA PHE A 35 -1.21 -1.52 -9.35
C PHE A 35 -0.29 -1.36 -8.15
N LYS A 36 0.90 -1.95 -8.23
CA LYS A 36 1.95 -1.75 -7.24
C LYS A 36 3.22 -1.25 -7.92
N LYS A 37 3.90 -0.34 -7.26
CA LYS A 37 5.16 0.24 -7.74
C LYS A 37 6.11 0.43 -6.56
N SER A 38 7.26 -0.22 -6.64
CA SER A 38 8.32 -0.04 -5.66
C SER A 38 8.84 1.40 -5.73
N VAL A 39 9.00 2.03 -4.56
CA VAL A 39 9.49 3.41 -4.48
C VAL A 39 10.96 3.43 -4.90
N LYS A 40 11.36 4.44 -5.69
CA LYS A 40 12.77 4.61 -6.05
C LYS A 40 13.57 4.90 -4.77
N LEU A 41 14.72 4.26 -4.64
CA LEU A 41 15.71 4.53 -3.59
C LEU A 41 15.86 6.05 -3.42
N ALA A 42 15.60 6.51 -2.20
CA ALA A 42 15.76 7.91 -1.86
C ALA A 42 17.26 8.28 -1.88
N SER A 43 17.53 9.56 -2.15
CA SER A 43 18.90 10.08 -2.24
C SER A 43 19.70 9.77 -0.98
N SER A 44 20.91 9.23 -1.18
CA SER A 44 21.87 8.85 -0.12
C SER A 44 22.31 10.01 0.79
N LYS A 45 21.90 11.24 0.50
CA LYS A 45 22.25 12.46 1.26
C LYS A 45 21.34 12.75 2.46
N THR A 46 20.38 11.89 2.78
CA THR A 46 19.40 12.17 3.85
C THR A 46 19.72 11.38 5.12
N LYS A 47 19.84 12.07 6.26
CA LYS A 47 20.20 11.51 7.59
C LYS A 47 19.11 10.62 8.24
N ARG A 48 18.01 10.34 7.55
CA ARG A 48 16.95 9.47 8.06
C ARG A 48 17.36 8.03 7.80
N ASP A 49 17.27 7.19 8.82
CA ASP A 49 17.45 5.74 8.68
C ASP A 49 16.39 5.21 7.71
N GLN A 50 16.83 4.83 6.51
CA GLN A 50 15.99 4.57 5.34
C GLN A 50 16.00 3.11 4.91
N HIS A 51 16.41 2.20 5.79
CA HIS A 51 16.43 0.77 5.46
C HIS A 51 15.07 0.24 4.97
N TRP A 52 13.96 0.82 5.42
CA TRP A 52 12.62 0.42 4.98
C TRP A 52 12.18 1.02 3.64
N ARG A 53 12.84 2.10 3.15
CA ARG A 53 12.50 2.74 1.87
C ARG A 53 12.75 1.85 0.66
N ALA A 54 13.71 0.93 0.77
CA ALA A 54 13.98 -0.06 -0.28
C ALA A 54 12.88 -1.12 -0.37
N LEU A 55 12.16 -1.36 0.73
CA LEU A 55 11.02 -2.27 0.83
C LEU A 55 9.68 -1.55 0.66
N GLU A 56 9.68 -0.20 0.66
CA GLU A 56 8.47 0.60 0.55
C GLU A 56 7.89 0.51 -0.86
N GLU A 57 6.68 -0.04 -0.95
CA GLU A 57 5.92 -0.12 -2.18
C GLU A 57 4.69 0.78 -2.09
N VAL A 58 4.40 1.49 -3.18
CA VAL A 58 3.18 2.27 -3.35
C VAL A 58 2.18 1.42 -4.10
N GLU A 59 0.98 1.36 -3.55
CA GLU A 59 -0.14 0.60 -4.08
C GLU A 59 -1.24 1.57 -4.53
N LEU A 60 -1.73 1.36 -5.73
CA LEU A 60 -2.85 2.09 -6.31
C LEU A 60 -4.01 1.11 -6.48
N TRP A 61 -5.07 1.36 -5.72
CA TRP A 61 -6.29 0.56 -5.70
C TRP A 61 -7.40 1.32 -6.43
N VAL A 62 -7.78 0.84 -7.61
CA VAL A 62 -8.93 1.34 -8.35
C VAL A 62 -10.12 0.48 -7.95
N LEU A 63 -11.02 1.09 -7.17
CA LEU A 63 -12.23 0.46 -6.68
C LEU A 63 -13.44 1.09 -7.37
N THR A 64 -14.41 0.27 -7.76
CA THR A 64 -15.71 0.69 -8.27
C THR A 64 -16.81 0.31 -7.29
N HIS A 65 -17.89 1.08 -7.26
CA HIS A 65 -19.07 0.71 -6.48
C HIS A 65 -19.78 -0.44 -7.19
N LYS A 66 -20.30 -1.38 -6.39
CA LYS A 66 -21.06 -2.51 -6.91
C LYS A 66 -22.49 -2.12 -7.28
#